data_AF-A0A934WYH4-F1
#
_entry.id   AF-A0A934WYH4-F1
#
_cell.length_a   1.000
_cell.length_b   1.000
_cell.length_c   1.000
_cell.angle_alpha   90.00
_cell.angle_beta   90.00
_cell.angle_gamma   90.00
#
_symmetry.space_group_name_H-M   'P 1'
#
loop_
_entity.id
_entity.type
_entity.pdbx_description
1 polymer ?
#
loop_
_entity_poly.entity_id
_entity_poly.type
_entity_poly.pdbx_seq_one_letter_code
_entity_poly.pdbx_strand_id
1 'polypeptide(L)'
;MRAIILVFHLFLAIISSCGQTTQNEKPPLSKNPKTLVPEVPKNSSDKINSKVQVYEILPRELNLEYVKKADINLDGYTDAIVVCSRKDSLNSTRPVVIFYGNSEGDYDYIERNDHIICDGFQKIVVTKNYFTFESRIGTKMDYSLIYKTFIVKEDSIYFHRYDEEIYSVYDYDKGGKLDEKITKRAEEYDYPSFKEYK
;
A
#
# COMPACT_ATOMS: atom_id res chain seq x y z
N MET A 1 -44.27 -12.98 39.42
CA MET A 1 -43.91 -14.40 39.64
C MET A 1 -44.16 -15.18 38.35
N ARG A 2 -43.17 -15.26 37.46
CA ARG A 2 -43.13 -16.19 36.32
C ARG A 2 -41.66 -16.56 36.11
N ALA A 3 -41.36 -17.83 36.36
CA ALA A 3 -40.05 -18.42 36.18
C ALA A 3 -39.84 -18.79 34.70
N ILE A 4 -38.67 -18.49 34.16
CA ILE A 4 -38.19 -19.03 32.89
C ILE A 4 -36.84 -19.69 33.21
N ILE A 5 -36.82 -21.01 33.14
CA ILE A 5 -35.62 -21.85 33.14
C ILE A 5 -35.27 -22.05 31.67
N LEU A 6 -34.04 -21.71 31.28
CA LEU A 6 -33.43 -22.30 30.09
C LEU A 6 -31.90 -22.34 30.26
N VAL A 7 -31.45 -23.56 30.52
CA VAL A 7 -30.10 -24.10 30.49
C VAL A 7 -29.57 -24.03 29.06
N PHE A 8 -28.32 -23.61 28.80
CA PHE A 8 -27.53 -24.17 27.68
C PHE A 8 -26.02 -23.98 27.82
N HIS A 9 -25.38 -25.14 27.93
CA HIS A 9 -24.01 -25.64 27.70
C HIS A 9 -22.75 -24.77 27.74
N LEU A 10 -21.99 -25.05 28.78
CA LEU A 10 -20.52 -25.19 28.85
C LEU A 10 -19.96 -25.92 27.61
N PHE A 11 -19.07 -25.28 26.85
CA PHE A 11 -18.16 -25.95 25.93
C PHE A 11 -16.71 -25.75 26.39
N LEU A 12 -16.04 -26.88 26.56
CA LEU A 12 -14.68 -27.07 27.01
C LEU A 12 -13.77 -27.31 25.79
N ALA A 13 -12.48 -27.03 25.96
CA ALA A 13 -11.33 -27.50 25.16
C ALA A 13 -11.00 -26.63 23.92
N ILE A 14 -9.75 -26.43 23.49
CA ILE A 14 -8.55 -27.29 23.54
C ILE A 14 -7.28 -26.41 23.63
N ILE A 15 -6.32 -26.89 24.41
CA ILE A 15 -4.94 -26.40 24.58
C ILE A 15 -4.15 -26.73 23.30
N SER A 16 -3.51 -25.74 22.66
CA SER A 16 -2.57 -26.02 21.57
C SER A 16 -1.15 -25.57 21.94
N SER A 17 -0.32 -26.59 22.11
CA SER A 17 1.11 -26.59 22.30
C SER A 17 1.83 -26.09 21.04
N CYS A 18 2.77 -25.16 21.22
CA CYS A 18 3.78 -24.81 20.21
C CYS A 18 5.09 -24.69 21.02
N GLY A 19 6.06 -25.60 20.91
CA GLY A 19 6.72 -26.01 19.68
C GLY A 19 8.11 -25.35 19.69
N GLN A 20 9.10 -26.01 20.31
CA GLN A 20 10.47 -25.52 20.43
C GLN A 20 11.19 -25.62 19.07
N THR A 21 11.83 -24.53 18.65
CA THR A 21 12.68 -24.48 17.47
C THR A 21 14.16 -24.47 17.89
N THR A 22 14.86 -25.57 17.60
CA THR A 22 16.32 -25.66 17.65
C THR A 22 16.92 -25.03 16.39
N GLN A 23 17.84 -24.07 16.54
CA GLN A 23 18.66 -23.57 15.43
C GLN A 23 19.99 -24.32 15.37
N ASN A 24 20.23 -24.90 14.19
CA ASN A 24 21.46 -25.57 13.76
C ASN A 24 22.63 -24.59 13.63
N GLU A 25 23.80 -25.05 14.06
CA GLU A 25 25.10 -24.42 13.85
C GLU A 25 25.52 -24.45 12.35
N LYS A 26 26.12 -23.36 11.90
CA LYS A 26 26.70 -23.20 10.55
C LYS A 26 28.20 -23.49 10.59
N PRO A 27 28.75 -24.38 9.73
CA PRO A 27 30.19 -24.60 9.65
C PRO A 27 30.92 -23.50 8.84
N PRO A 28 32.24 -23.30 9.10
CA PRO A 28 33.01 -22.17 8.58
C PRO A 28 33.45 -22.32 7.12
N LEU A 29 33.51 -21.16 6.45
CA LEU A 29 33.87 -20.97 5.04
C LEU A 29 35.39 -21.13 4.82
N SER A 30 35.77 -22.08 3.97
CA SER A 30 37.15 -22.33 3.52
C SER A 30 37.61 -21.28 2.49
N LYS A 31 38.80 -20.72 2.70
CA LYS A 31 39.49 -19.77 1.80
C LYS A 31 40.46 -20.54 0.91
N ASN A 32 40.42 -20.33 -0.41
CA ASN A 32 41.59 -20.50 -1.29
C ASN A 32 41.39 -19.84 -2.67
N PRO A 33 42.44 -19.68 -3.51
CA PRO A 33 43.01 -18.38 -3.85
C PRO A 33 42.75 -17.91 -5.29
N LYS A 34 42.96 -16.61 -5.52
CA LYS A 34 42.89 -15.91 -6.81
C LYS A 34 43.84 -16.53 -7.85
N THR A 35 43.26 -17.06 -8.93
CA THR A 35 43.95 -17.28 -10.22
C THR A 35 43.71 -16.06 -11.11
N LEU A 36 44.79 -15.43 -11.57
CA LEU A 36 44.77 -14.40 -12.60
C LEU A 36 44.58 -15.06 -13.97
N VAL A 37 43.52 -14.69 -14.70
CA VAL A 37 43.26 -15.09 -16.08
C VAL A 37 43.31 -13.84 -16.98
N PRO A 38 43.86 -13.92 -18.20
CA PRO A 38 44.11 -12.77 -19.07
C PRO A 38 42.82 -12.13 -19.61
N GLU A 39 42.88 -10.82 -19.84
CA GLU A 39 41.79 -10.00 -20.35
C GLU A 39 41.34 -10.43 -21.75
N VAL A 40 40.07 -10.84 -21.84
CA VAL A 40 39.31 -10.97 -23.09
C VAL A 40 38.81 -9.58 -23.51
N PRO A 41 38.95 -9.18 -24.78
CA PRO A 41 38.49 -7.87 -25.24
C PRO A 41 36.96 -7.77 -25.14
N LYS A 42 36.48 -6.91 -24.23
CA LYS A 42 35.06 -6.55 -24.09
C LYS A 42 34.67 -5.57 -25.19
N ASN A 43 34.32 -6.10 -26.35
CA ASN A 43 33.37 -5.45 -27.26
C ASN A 43 32.03 -6.19 -27.14
N SER A 44 31.11 -5.61 -26.38
CA SER A 44 29.64 -5.68 -26.55
C SER A 44 28.96 -5.38 -25.22
N SER A 45 28.27 -4.25 -25.17
CA SER A 45 26.95 -4.09 -24.58
C SER A 45 26.67 -2.61 -24.59
N ASP A 46 26.09 -2.14 -25.69
CA ASP A 46 25.12 -1.07 -25.57
C ASP A 46 24.10 -1.57 -24.54
N LYS A 47 24.27 -1.12 -23.29
CA LYS A 47 23.28 -1.30 -22.24
C LYS A 47 22.06 -0.53 -22.71
N ILE A 48 21.18 -1.21 -23.44
CA ILE A 48 19.79 -0.81 -23.61
C ILE A 48 19.18 -0.94 -22.22
N ASN A 49 19.39 0.11 -21.42
CA ASN A 49 18.90 0.26 -20.06
C ASN A 49 17.48 0.84 -20.14
N SER A 50 16.64 0.30 -21.04
CA SER A 50 15.26 0.77 -21.20
C SER A 50 14.41 0.11 -20.13
N LYS A 51 14.62 0.51 -18.87
CA LYS A 51 13.74 0.15 -17.78
C LYS A 51 12.35 0.72 -18.12
N VAL A 52 11.37 -0.17 -18.31
CA VAL A 52 10.02 0.22 -18.73
C VAL A 52 9.48 1.27 -17.78
N GLN A 53 8.99 2.37 -18.34
CA GLN A 53 8.42 3.43 -17.53
C GLN A 53 6.96 3.13 -17.27
N VAL A 54 6.52 3.30 -16.02
CA VAL A 54 5.13 2.99 -15.61
C VAL A 54 4.07 3.67 -16.48
N TYR A 55 4.35 4.88 -17.00
CA TYR A 55 3.41 5.59 -17.87
C TYR A 55 3.22 4.95 -19.24
N GLU A 56 4.15 4.12 -19.71
CA GLU A 56 4.09 3.43 -21.01
C GLU A 56 3.13 2.24 -20.97
N ILE A 57 2.89 1.69 -19.78
CA ILE A 57 2.03 0.52 -19.54
C ILE A 57 0.68 0.87 -18.91
N LEU A 58 0.41 2.16 -18.66
CA LEU A 58 -0.90 2.57 -18.16
C LEU A 58 -2.00 2.28 -19.19
N PRO A 59 -3.22 1.89 -18.74
CA PRO A 59 -4.38 1.82 -19.60
C PRO A 59 -4.57 3.11 -20.40
N ARG A 60 -4.93 2.98 -21.68
CA ARG A 60 -4.92 4.10 -22.65
C ARG A 60 -5.86 5.22 -22.26
N GLU A 61 -6.91 4.94 -21.48
CA GLU A 61 -7.88 5.91 -20.98
C GLU A 61 -7.37 6.75 -19.80
N LEU A 62 -6.23 6.38 -19.21
CA LEU A 62 -5.68 7.03 -18.03
C LEU A 62 -4.52 7.97 -18.37
N ASN A 63 -4.41 9.04 -17.59
CA ASN A 63 -3.26 9.92 -17.52
C ASN A 63 -2.59 9.76 -16.15
N LEU A 64 -1.26 9.69 -16.13
CA LEU A 64 -0.48 9.69 -14.89
C LEU A 64 -0.61 11.06 -14.19
N GLU A 65 -1.02 11.08 -12.92
CA GLU A 65 -0.97 12.28 -12.07
C GLU A 65 0.14 12.20 -11.03
N TYR A 66 0.27 11.05 -10.37
CA TYR A 66 1.23 10.83 -9.30
C TYR A 66 1.71 9.40 -9.30
N VAL A 67 2.99 9.19 -8.99
CA VAL A 67 3.57 7.86 -8.81
C VAL A 67 4.38 7.80 -7.53
N LYS A 68 4.12 6.77 -6.73
CA LYS A 68 4.96 6.39 -5.60
C LYS A 68 5.63 5.06 -5.91
N LYS A 69 6.96 5.06 -5.94
CA LYS A 69 7.78 3.85 -6.09
C LYS A 69 8.31 3.39 -4.73
N ALA A 70 8.11 2.12 -4.41
CA ALA A 70 8.60 1.46 -3.19
C ALA A 70 8.41 -0.05 -3.33
N ASP A 71 9.16 -0.85 -2.60
CA ASP A 71 8.92 -2.30 -2.46
C ASP A 71 7.82 -2.51 -1.40
N ILE A 72 6.56 -2.64 -1.83
CA ILE A 72 5.39 -2.71 -0.95
C ILE A 72 4.98 -4.14 -0.61
N ASN A 73 5.32 -5.13 -1.45
CA ASN A 73 5.12 -6.55 -1.14
C ASN A 73 6.34 -7.21 -0.47
N LEU A 74 7.48 -6.50 -0.38
CA LEU A 74 8.72 -6.93 0.28
C LEU A 74 9.42 -8.09 -0.46
N ASP A 75 9.32 -8.13 -1.79
CA ASP A 75 9.96 -9.16 -2.62
C ASP A 75 11.36 -8.76 -3.13
N GLY A 76 11.79 -7.53 -2.85
CA GLY A 76 13.08 -6.98 -3.27
C GLY A 76 13.06 -6.24 -4.61
N TYR A 77 11.91 -6.18 -5.29
CA TYR A 77 11.70 -5.42 -6.51
C TYR A 77 10.96 -4.10 -6.21
N THR A 78 11.11 -3.11 -7.09
CA THR A 78 10.50 -1.79 -6.88
C THR A 78 9.12 -1.74 -7.51
N ASP A 79 8.08 -1.69 -6.68
CA ASP A 79 6.69 -1.57 -7.10
C ASP A 79 6.31 -0.12 -7.43
N ALA A 80 5.10 0.07 -7.97
CA ALA A 80 4.53 1.38 -8.27
C ALA A 80 3.06 1.47 -7.85
N ILE A 81 2.74 2.50 -7.05
CA ILE A 81 1.38 2.95 -6.76
C ILE A 81 1.13 4.20 -7.60
N VAL A 82 0.15 4.13 -8.49
CA VAL A 82 -0.10 5.17 -9.50
C VAL A 82 -1.47 5.78 -9.29
N VAL A 83 -1.52 7.10 -9.10
CA VAL A 83 -2.76 7.88 -9.14
C VAL A 83 -2.91 8.48 -10.53
N CYS A 84 -4.09 8.30 -11.11
CA CYS A 84 -4.40 8.71 -12.47
C CYS A 84 -5.60 9.66 -12.51
N SER A 85 -5.75 10.36 -13.63
CA SER A 85 -7.02 10.91 -14.11
C SER A 85 -7.51 10.13 -15.32
N ARG A 86 -8.82 10.17 -15.58
CA ARG A 86 -9.41 9.67 -16.82
C ARG A 86 -9.40 10.77 -17.88
N LYS A 87 -9.00 10.43 -19.11
CA LYS A 87 -8.90 11.37 -20.24
C LYS A 87 -10.25 11.96 -20.68
N ASP A 88 -11.32 11.21 -20.49
CA ASP A 88 -12.67 11.47 -20.99
C ASP A 88 -13.66 11.89 -19.90
N SER A 89 -13.22 11.96 -18.64
CA SER A 89 -14.09 12.19 -17.50
C SER A 89 -14.11 13.66 -17.09
N LEU A 90 -15.30 14.23 -17.00
CA LEU A 90 -15.55 15.47 -16.26
C LEU A 90 -15.59 15.24 -14.73
N ASN A 91 -15.73 14.00 -14.30
CA ASN A 91 -15.74 13.64 -12.88
C ASN A 91 -14.32 13.62 -12.32
N SER A 92 -14.18 14.09 -11.09
CA SER A 92 -12.92 14.12 -10.33
C SER A 92 -12.47 12.76 -9.78
N THR A 93 -13.01 11.65 -10.33
CA THR A 93 -12.55 10.30 -9.96
C THR A 93 -11.08 10.14 -10.33
N ARG A 94 -10.27 9.70 -9.37
CA ARG A 94 -8.84 9.46 -9.55
C ARG A 94 -8.53 7.98 -9.38
N PRO A 95 -8.53 7.19 -10.47
CA PRO A 95 -8.14 5.79 -10.44
C PRO A 95 -6.78 5.59 -9.80
N VAL A 96 -6.68 4.60 -8.94
CA VAL A 96 -5.41 4.09 -8.42
C VAL A 96 -5.10 2.78 -9.12
N VAL A 97 -3.90 2.65 -9.66
CA VAL A 97 -3.39 1.42 -10.26
C VAL A 97 -2.14 0.98 -9.51
N ILE A 98 -2.04 -0.31 -9.21
CA ILE A 98 -0.90 -0.91 -8.52
C ILE A 98 -0.17 -1.84 -9.48
N PHE A 99 1.16 -1.71 -9.51
CA PHE A 99 2.04 -2.61 -10.23
C PHE A 99 3.10 -3.16 -9.29
N TYR A 100 3.41 -4.45 -9.38
CA TYR A 100 4.59 -5.01 -8.72
C TYR A 100 5.76 -5.05 -9.68
N GLY A 101 6.95 -4.71 -9.19
CA GLY A 101 8.17 -4.87 -9.95
C GLY A 101 8.55 -6.35 -10.04
N ASN A 102 9.30 -6.74 -11.07
CA ASN A 102 9.76 -8.12 -11.21
C ASN A 102 11.26 -8.23 -11.52
N SER A 103 11.74 -9.47 -11.58
CA SER A 103 13.16 -9.80 -11.81
C SER A 103 13.70 -9.35 -13.16
N GLU A 104 12.82 -9.10 -14.14
CA GLU A 104 13.18 -8.64 -15.48
C GLU A 104 13.36 -7.12 -15.53
N GLY A 105 13.01 -6.42 -14.45
CA GLY A 105 13.03 -4.96 -14.37
C GLY A 105 11.78 -4.29 -14.91
N ASP A 106 10.75 -5.10 -15.18
CA ASP A 106 9.43 -4.69 -15.66
C ASP A 106 8.42 -4.61 -14.50
N TYR A 107 7.15 -4.40 -14.85
CA TYR A 107 6.04 -4.20 -13.93
C TYR A 107 4.86 -5.11 -14.31
N ASP A 108 4.38 -5.87 -13.34
CA ASP A 108 3.16 -6.68 -13.45
C ASP A 108 1.96 -5.87 -12.93
N TYR A 109 0.90 -5.80 -13.71
CA TYR A 109 -0.36 -5.17 -13.28
C TYR A 109 -1.01 -6.02 -12.19
N ILE A 110 -1.29 -5.42 -11.04
CA ILE A 110 -1.88 -6.12 -9.90
C ILE A 110 -3.36 -5.79 -9.80
N GLU A 111 -3.69 -4.51 -9.60
CA GLU A 111 -5.06 -4.12 -9.31
C GLU A 111 -5.32 -2.65 -9.61
N ARG A 112 -6.60 -2.32 -9.79
CA ARG A 112 -7.10 -0.96 -9.96
C ARG A 112 -8.32 -0.71 -9.09
N ASN A 113 -8.40 0.48 -8.51
CA ASN A 113 -9.60 0.92 -7.81
C ASN A 113 -9.87 2.42 -8.08
N ASP A 114 -11.10 2.73 -8.48
CA ASP A 114 -11.52 4.06 -8.92
C ASP A 114 -12.10 4.93 -7.78
N HIS A 115 -12.23 4.38 -6.57
CA HIS A 115 -12.96 4.99 -5.44
C HIS A 115 -12.10 5.23 -4.19
N ILE A 116 -10.80 4.96 -4.25
CA ILE A 116 -9.91 5.17 -3.09
C ILE A 116 -9.64 6.65 -2.87
N ILE A 117 -9.30 7.38 -3.92
CA ILE A 117 -8.89 8.78 -3.81
C ILE A 117 -10.12 9.70 -3.88
N CYS A 118 -10.21 10.61 -2.92
CA CYS A 118 -11.17 11.72 -2.98
C CYS A 118 -10.49 13.00 -3.49
N ASP A 119 -11.28 14.05 -3.67
CA ASP A 119 -10.76 15.39 -3.91
C ASP A 119 -9.76 15.79 -2.82
N GLY A 120 -8.83 16.67 -3.18
CA GLY A 120 -7.82 17.16 -2.25
C GLY A 120 -6.69 16.18 -1.95
N PHE A 121 -6.50 15.12 -2.75
CA PHE A 121 -5.31 14.26 -2.70
C PHE A 121 -4.01 15.08 -2.62
N GLN A 122 -3.13 14.70 -1.69
CA GLN A 122 -1.86 15.36 -1.45
C GLN A 122 -0.68 14.48 -1.84
N LYS A 123 -0.62 13.25 -1.28
CA LYS A 123 0.55 12.36 -1.44
C LYS A 123 0.23 10.92 -1.01
N ILE A 124 1.19 10.05 -1.30
CA ILE A 124 1.24 8.67 -0.80
C ILE A 124 2.43 8.53 0.14
N VAL A 125 2.18 8.01 1.34
CA VAL A 125 3.22 7.61 2.30
C VAL A 125 3.31 6.09 2.30
N VAL A 126 4.53 5.55 2.26
CA VAL A 126 4.79 4.10 2.32
C VAL A 126 5.66 3.82 3.53
N THR A 127 5.33 2.78 4.29
CA THR A 127 6.11 2.33 5.45
C THR A 127 6.04 0.81 5.51
N LYS A 128 7.13 0.13 5.13
CA LYS A 128 7.16 -1.33 4.95
C LYS A 128 6.06 -1.75 3.96
N ASN A 129 5.29 -2.78 4.30
CA ASN A 129 4.15 -3.27 3.53
C ASN A 129 2.84 -2.48 3.74
N TYR A 130 2.92 -1.27 4.31
CA TYR A 130 1.78 -0.37 4.42
C TYR A 130 1.94 0.83 3.50
N PHE A 131 0.82 1.31 2.98
CA PHE A 131 0.77 2.61 2.31
C PHE A 131 -0.51 3.37 2.65
N THR A 132 -0.40 4.69 2.68
CA THR A 132 -1.47 5.61 3.08
C THR A 132 -1.64 6.70 2.04
N PHE A 133 -2.87 6.89 1.59
CA PHE A 133 -3.25 8.07 0.82
C PHE A 133 -3.66 9.18 1.77
N GLU A 134 -3.03 10.34 1.62
CA GLU A 134 -3.36 11.55 2.37
C GLU A 134 -4.15 12.51 1.48
N SER A 135 -5.29 12.97 1.98
CA SER A 135 -6.12 13.98 1.32
C SER A 135 -6.49 15.09 2.29
N ARG A 136 -6.62 16.31 1.79
CA ARG A 136 -7.12 17.46 2.54
C ARG A 136 -8.38 17.99 1.87
N ILE A 137 -9.52 17.87 2.55
CA ILE A 137 -10.81 18.37 2.06
C ILE A 137 -11.31 19.53 2.91
N GLY A 138 -12.20 20.34 2.36
CA GLY A 138 -12.76 21.51 3.04
C GLY A 138 -12.08 22.82 2.64
N THR A 139 -12.31 23.85 3.43
CA THR A 139 -11.90 25.23 3.16
C THR A 139 -10.58 25.57 3.83
N LYS A 140 -10.21 26.85 3.83
CA LYS A 140 -9.10 27.33 4.66
C LYS A 140 -9.47 27.49 6.12
N MET A 141 -10.75 27.73 6.42
CA MET A 141 -11.26 27.93 7.78
C MET A 141 -11.60 26.62 8.46
N ASP A 142 -12.12 25.64 7.71
CA ASP A 142 -12.53 24.34 8.25
C ASP A 142 -12.13 23.25 7.26
N TYR A 143 -11.31 22.29 7.69
CA TYR A 143 -10.81 21.24 6.82
C TYR A 143 -10.62 19.90 7.53
N SER A 144 -10.75 18.82 6.78
CA SER A 144 -10.39 17.47 7.24
C SER A 144 -9.10 17.02 6.58
N LEU A 145 -8.23 16.38 7.35
CA LEU A 145 -7.16 15.52 6.84
C LEU A 145 -7.65 14.08 6.88
N ILE A 146 -7.71 13.46 5.70
CA ILE A 146 -8.20 12.09 5.52
C ILE A 146 -7.02 11.18 5.18
N TYR A 147 -6.94 10.06 5.88
CA TYR A 147 -5.93 9.02 5.72
C TYR A 147 -6.61 7.70 5.41
N LYS A 148 -6.35 7.15 4.21
CA LYS A 148 -6.79 5.79 3.85
C LYS A 148 -5.57 4.88 3.77
N THR A 149 -5.43 4.00 4.75
CA THR A 149 -4.27 3.11 4.90
C THR A 149 -4.61 1.70 4.44
N PHE A 150 -3.69 1.12 3.67
CA PHE A 150 -3.73 -0.22 3.14
C PHE A 150 -2.51 -1.02 3.58
N ILE A 151 -2.65 -2.33 3.61
CA ILE A 151 -1.59 -3.29 3.90
C ILE A 151 -1.51 -4.34 2.80
N VAL A 152 -0.29 -4.68 2.40
CA VAL A 152 -0.01 -5.80 1.50
C VAL A 152 0.27 -7.06 2.34
N LYS A 153 -0.45 -8.14 2.05
CA LYS A 153 -0.22 -9.47 2.63
C LYS A 153 -0.42 -10.51 1.53
N GLU A 154 0.56 -11.40 1.35
CA GLU A 154 0.46 -12.49 0.36
C GLU A 154 0.07 -11.96 -1.03
N ASP A 155 0.76 -10.91 -1.48
CA ASP A 155 0.53 -10.23 -2.77
C ASP A 155 -0.89 -9.66 -2.98
N SER A 156 -1.69 -9.61 -1.91
CA SER A 156 -3.03 -9.03 -1.90
C SER A 156 -3.06 -7.76 -1.08
N ILE A 157 -3.88 -6.80 -1.52
CA ILE A 157 -3.95 -5.47 -0.94
C ILE A 157 -5.27 -5.32 -0.18
N TYR A 158 -5.13 -5.10 1.13
CA TYR A 158 -6.26 -4.98 2.04
C TYR A 158 -6.34 -3.57 2.58
N PHE A 159 -7.55 -3.01 2.63
CA PHE A 159 -7.75 -1.83 3.45
C PHE A 159 -7.54 -2.19 4.92
N HIS A 160 -6.81 -1.32 5.59
CA HIS A 160 -6.44 -1.51 6.97
C HIS A 160 -7.24 -0.58 7.88
N ARG A 161 -7.24 0.72 7.55
CA ARG A 161 -7.77 1.76 8.45
C ARG A 161 -8.08 3.05 7.70
N TYR A 162 -9.13 3.72 8.15
CA TYR A 162 -9.45 5.11 7.84
C TYR A 162 -9.21 5.96 9.10
N ASP A 163 -8.49 7.06 8.93
CA ASP A 163 -8.42 8.12 9.93
C ASP A 163 -8.88 9.43 9.31
N GLU A 164 -9.62 10.23 10.07
CA GLU A 164 -9.97 11.62 9.73
C GLU A 164 -9.65 12.52 10.91
N GLU A 165 -8.96 13.62 10.63
CA GLU A 165 -8.62 14.67 11.60
C GLU A 165 -9.28 15.97 11.14
N ILE A 166 -10.22 16.49 11.92
CA ILE A 166 -11.04 17.66 11.59
C ILE A 166 -10.47 18.88 12.30
N TYR A 167 -10.24 19.95 11.54
CA TYR A 167 -9.63 21.18 12.02
C TYR A 167 -10.48 22.41 11.71
N SER A 168 -10.60 23.32 12.68
CA SER A 168 -11.00 24.72 12.47
C SER A 168 -9.82 25.68 12.67
N VAL A 169 -9.71 26.67 11.79
CA VAL A 169 -8.70 27.74 11.78
C VAL A 169 -9.37 29.04 12.19
N TYR A 170 -9.27 29.41 13.46
CA TYR A 170 -9.79 30.68 13.96
C TYR A 170 -8.81 31.85 13.75
N ASP A 171 -7.52 31.54 13.58
CA ASP A 171 -6.42 32.48 13.45
C ASP A 171 -5.37 31.88 12.49
N TYR A 172 -5.17 32.51 11.33
CA TYR A 172 -4.28 32.00 10.28
C TYR A 172 -2.82 31.92 10.72
N ASP A 173 -2.40 32.79 11.64
CA ASP A 173 -1.02 32.83 12.12
C ASP A 173 -0.72 31.69 13.10
N LYS A 174 -1.76 31.08 13.69
CA LYS A 174 -1.65 29.99 14.67
C LYS A 174 -1.89 28.60 14.08
N GLY A 175 -2.34 28.53 12.82
CA GLY A 175 -2.72 27.28 12.17
C GLY A 175 -4.06 26.71 12.65
N GLY A 176 -4.42 25.54 12.12
CA GLY A 176 -5.65 24.85 12.49
C GLY A 176 -5.58 24.23 13.88
N LYS A 177 -6.65 24.37 14.65
CA LYS A 177 -6.88 23.63 15.89
C LYS A 177 -7.57 22.32 15.54
N LEU A 178 -7.04 21.19 16.04
CA LEU A 178 -7.71 19.90 15.90
C LEU A 178 -8.94 19.89 16.81
N ASP A 179 -10.12 19.71 16.21
CA ASP A 179 -11.38 19.68 16.93
C ASP A 179 -11.88 18.25 17.15
N GLU A 180 -11.72 17.37 16.16
CA GLU A 180 -12.14 15.98 16.24
C GLU A 180 -11.17 15.05 15.52
N LYS A 181 -11.07 13.81 16.03
CA LYS A 181 -10.34 12.72 15.38
C LYS A 181 -11.20 11.46 15.34
N ILE A 182 -11.41 10.96 14.13
CA ILE A 182 -12.17 9.75 13.86
C ILE A 182 -11.17 8.69 13.37
N THR A 183 -11.24 7.50 13.95
CA THR A 183 -10.51 6.32 13.47
C THR A 183 -11.50 5.19 13.31
N LYS A 184 -11.47 4.55 12.14
CA LYS A 184 -12.31 3.42 11.81
C LYS A 184 -11.49 2.31 11.20
N ARG A 185 -11.60 1.10 11.75
CA ARG A 185 -10.88 -0.08 11.26
C ARG A 185 -11.59 -0.71 10.06
N ALA A 186 -10.88 -1.56 9.33
CA ALA A 186 -11.47 -2.32 8.22
C ALA A 186 -12.73 -3.11 8.61
N GLU A 187 -12.75 -3.66 9.83
CA GLU A 187 -13.89 -4.40 10.41
C GLU A 187 -15.18 -3.54 10.54
N GLU A 188 -15.04 -2.22 10.63
CA GLU A 188 -16.17 -1.28 10.76
C GLU A 188 -16.74 -0.84 9.39
N TYR A 189 -16.10 -1.28 8.30
CA TYR A 189 -16.39 -0.87 6.93
C TYR A 189 -16.66 -2.06 5.99
N ASP A 190 -16.90 -3.26 6.53
CA ASP A 190 -17.06 -4.50 5.75
C ASP A 190 -15.83 -4.82 4.84
N TYR A 191 -14.62 -4.46 5.27
CA TYR A 191 -13.35 -4.73 4.57
C TYR A 191 -13.30 -4.21 3.12
N PRO A 192 -13.23 -2.89 2.89
CA PRO A 192 -13.15 -2.36 1.52
C PRO A 192 -11.79 -2.71 0.90
N SER A 193 -11.66 -3.85 0.25
CA SER A 193 -10.43 -4.24 -0.45
C SER A 193 -10.23 -3.46 -1.74
N PHE A 194 -9.03 -3.51 -2.30
CA PHE A 194 -8.86 -3.14 -3.72
C PHE A 194 -9.71 -4.05 -4.63
N LYS A 195 -9.98 -5.29 -4.20
CA LYS A 195 -10.91 -6.22 -4.85
C LYS A 195 -12.33 -5.68 -4.74
N GLU A 196 -12.79 -5.06 -5.82
CA GLU A 196 -14.14 -4.55 -6.07
C GLU A 196 -14.86 -3.95 -4.85
N TYR A 197 -14.70 -2.65 -4.63
CA TYR A 197 -15.69 -1.88 -3.87
C TYR A 197 -16.97 -1.81 -4.73
N LYS A 198 -17.90 -2.75 -4.53
CA LYS A 198 -19.22 -2.77 -5.18
C LYS A 198 -20.17 -1.74 -4.59
#